data_AF-A0A4P5WE15-F1
#
_entry.id   AF-A0A4P5WE15-F1
#
_cell.length_a   1.000
_cell.length_b   1.000
_cell.length_c   1.000
_cell.angle_alpha   90.00
_cell.angle_beta   90.00
_cell.angle_gamma   90.00
#
_symmetry.space_group_name_H-M   'P 1'
#
loop_
_entity.id
_entity.type
_entity.pdbx_description
1 polymer ?
#
loop_
_entity_poly.entity_id
_entity_poly.type
_entity_poly.pdbx_seq_one_letter_code
_entity_poly.pdbx_strand_id
1 'polypeptide(L)'
;MSEIKERKIAVVGLGYVGLPIAVAFGKRQRVIGFDINLGKIAELQNGLDRTGEVSPAELKSSDVHYTYQPSDLKAADFIIVAVPTPINEAL
;
A
#
# COMPACT_ATOMS: atom_id res chain seq x y z
N MET A 1 6.55 12.50 -29.79
CA MET A 1 6.90 12.01 -28.43
C MET A 1 5.59 11.68 -27.73
N SER A 2 5.37 10.43 -27.33
CA SER A 2 4.16 10.08 -26.58
C SER A 2 4.24 10.64 -25.16
N GLU A 3 3.23 11.37 -24.72
CA GLU A 3 3.05 11.75 -23.32
C GLU A 3 3.04 10.49 -22.44
N ILE A 4 3.96 10.41 -21.48
CA ILE A 4 3.91 9.38 -20.45
C ILE A 4 2.84 9.82 -19.46
N LYS A 5 1.62 9.28 -19.62
CA LYS A 5 0.53 9.51 -18.68
C LYS A 5 0.88 8.88 -17.33
N GLU A 6 0.82 9.68 -16.28
CA GLU A 6 1.02 9.22 -14.91
C GLU A 6 -0.07 8.20 -14.55
N ARG A 7 0.34 6.95 -14.27
CA ARG A 7 -0.55 5.82 -13.99
C ARG A 7 -0.77 5.72 -12.50
N LYS A 8 -2.04 5.59 -12.09
CA LYS A 8 -2.42 5.39 -10.69
C LYS A 8 -2.06 3.98 -10.25
N ILE A 9 -1.28 3.88 -9.18
CA ILE A 9 -0.80 2.60 -8.64
C ILE A 9 -1.61 2.24 -7.39
N ALA A 10 -2.01 0.97 -7.29
CA ALA A 10 -2.43 0.37 -6.04
C ALA A 10 -1.45 -0.74 -5.60
N VAL A 11 -1.31 -0.90 -4.29
CA VAL A 11 -0.60 -2.02 -3.67
C VAL A 11 -1.58 -2.77 -2.79
N VAL A 12 -1.75 -4.07 -3.04
CA VAL A 12 -2.64 -4.98 -2.32
C VAL A 12 -1.81 -5.86 -1.40
N GLY A 13 -2.10 -5.80 -0.10
CA GLY A 13 -1.31 -6.42 0.97
C GLY A 13 -0.25 -5.45 1.46
N LEU A 14 -0.44 -4.91 2.67
CA LEU A 14 0.46 -3.97 3.33
C LEU A 14 1.25 -4.68 4.43
N GLY A 15 1.85 -5.82 4.08
CA GLY A 15 2.81 -6.52 4.92
C GLY A 15 4.22 -5.96 4.76
N TYR A 16 5.21 -6.74 5.21
CA TYR A 16 6.62 -6.35 5.16
C TYR A 16 7.13 -6.01 3.75
N VAL A 17 6.54 -6.57 2.69
CA VAL A 17 6.88 -6.23 1.29
C VAL A 17 6.06 -5.07 0.77
N GLY A 18 4.73 -5.15 0.88
CA GLY A 18 3.86 -4.21 0.20
C GLY A 18 3.85 -2.83 0.83
N LEU A 19 4.03 -2.69 2.14
CA LEU A 19 4.07 -1.39 2.78
C LEU A 19 5.29 -0.55 2.34
N PRO A 20 6.55 -1.06 2.37
CA PRO A 20 7.69 -0.34 1.81
C PRO A 20 7.52 0.05 0.33
N ILE A 21 6.92 -0.83 -0.48
CA ILE A 21 6.61 -0.53 -1.89
C ILE A 21 5.62 0.64 -1.99
N ALA A 22 4.51 0.59 -1.24
CA ALA A 22 3.49 1.63 -1.24
C ALA A 22 4.08 2.99 -0.83
N VAL A 23 4.90 3.01 0.23
CA VAL A 23 5.56 4.22 0.74
C VAL A 23 6.60 4.75 -0.25
N ALA A 24 7.39 3.88 -0.87
CA ALA A 24 8.39 4.28 -1.86
C ALA A 24 7.77 4.96 -3.08
N PHE A 25 6.65 4.43 -3.59
CA PHE A 25 5.87 5.10 -4.64
C PHE A 25 5.13 6.34 -4.12
N GLY A 26 4.62 6.29 -2.88
CA GLY A 26 3.93 7.38 -2.18
C GLY A 26 4.81 8.62 -2.01
N LYS A 27 6.13 8.45 -1.90
CA LYS A 27 7.10 9.56 -1.88
C LYS A 27 7.22 10.29 -3.23
N ARG A 28 6.67 9.73 -4.32
CA ARG A 28 6.74 10.29 -5.68
C ARG A 28 5.38 10.70 -6.25
N GLN A 29 4.34 9.91 -5.99
CA GLN A 29 2.97 10.14 -6.45
C GLN A 29 1.96 9.49 -5.50
N ARG A 30 0.68 9.84 -5.61
CA ARG A 30 -0.37 9.23 -4.79
C ARG A 30 -0.53 7.74 -5.09
N VAL A 31 -0.56 6.92 -4.03
CA VAL A 31 -0.73 5.46 -4.12
C VAL A 31 -1.94 5.01 -3.33
N ILE A 32 -2.68 4.02 -3.82
CA ILE A 32 -3.71 3.32 -3.04
C ILE A 32 -3.04 2.14 -2.32
N GLY A 33 -2.99 2.19 -0.99
CA GLY A 33 -2.54 1.06 -0.17
C GLY A 33 -3.74 0.31 0.37
N PHE A 34 -3.97 -0.92 -0.07
CA PHE A 34 -5.09 -1.75 0.35
C PHE A 34 -4.65 -2.94 1.20
N ASP A 35 -5.33 -3.15 2.32
CA ASP A 35 -5.21 -4.38 3.13
C ASP A 35 -6.57 -4.77 3.71
N ILE A 36 -6.83 -6.06 3.83
CA ILE A 36 -8.09 -6.59 4.39
C ILE A 36 -8.18 -6.38 5.91
N ASN A 37 -7.04 -6.16 6.59
CA ASN A 37 -7.00 -6.01 8.04
C ASN A 37 -7.31 -4.55 8.43
N LEU A 38 -8.53 -4.29 8.90
CA LEU A 38 -8.98 -2.97 9.35
C LEU A 38 -8.09 -2.38 10.45
N GLY A 39 -7.62 -3.21 11.39
CA GLY A 39 -6.75 -2.76 12.48
C GLY A 39 -5.41 -2.26 11.95
N LYS A 40 -4.84 -2.97 10.98
CA LYS A 40 -3.61 -2.53 10.30
C LYS A 40 -3.81 -1.21 9.56
N ILE A 41 -4.92 -1.07 8.83
CA ILE A 41 -5.24 0.19 8.14
C ILE A 41 -5.37 1.35 9.13
N ALA A 42 -6.05 1.15 10.26
CA ALA A 42 -6.18 2.17 11.30
C ALA A 42 -4.80 2.58 11.87
N GLU A 43 -3.90 1.63 12.12
CA GLU A 43 -2.54 1.94 12.58
C GLU A 43 -1.76 2.78 11.56
N LEU A 44 -1.77 2.37 10.29
CA LEU A 44 -1.07 3.08 9.22
C LEU A 44 -1.62 4.49 9.01
N GLN A 45 -2.94 4.67 9.10
CA GLN A 45 -3.58 5.99 9.08
C GLN A 45 -3.16 6.87 10.27
N ASN A 46 -2.80 6.25 11.41
CA ASN A 46 -2.23 6.94 12.57
C ASN A 46 -0.69 7.05 12.53
N GLY A 47 -0.05 6.69 11.41
CA GLY A 47 1.41 6.78 11.25
C GLY A 47 2.17 5.71 12.02
N LEU A 48 1.54 4.57 12.32
CA LEU A 48 2.15 3.42 12.98
C LEU A 48 2.26 2.23 12.02
N ASP A 49 3.47 1.70 11.88
CA ASP A 49 3.73 0.42 11.22
C ASP A 49 4.15 -0.63 12.26
N ARG A 50 3.32 -1.66 12.44
CA ARG A 50 3.60 -2.77 13.35
C ARG A 50 4.72 -3.70 12.88
N THR A 51 5.07 -3.67 11.58
CA THR A 51 6.14 -4.52 11.02
C THR A 51 7.52 -3.96 11.33
N GLY A 52 7.63 -2.64 11.52
CA GLY A 52 8.88 -1.94 11.77
C GLY A 52 9.72 -1.70 10.51
N GLU A 53 9.18 -2.01 9.33
CA GLU A 53 9.87 -1.84 8.04
C GLU A 53 9.87 -0.37 7.59
N VAL A 54 8.88 0.42 8.02
CA VAL A 54 8.75 1.83 7.67
C VAL A 54 8.65 2.69 8.93
N SER A 55 9.47 3.73 9.00
CA SER A 55 9.44 4.67 10.13
C SER A 55 8.21 5.60 10.09
N PRO A 56 7.74 6.14 11.23
CA PRO A 56 6.67 7.14 11.26
C PRO A 56 6.95 8.38 10.38
N ALA A 57 8.22 8.77 10.25
CA ALA A 57 8.64 9.87 9.39
C ALA A 57 8.45 9.54 7.90
N GLU A 58 8.69 8.29 7.51
CA GLU A 58 8.49 7.83 6.14
C GLU A 58 7.02 7.66 5.79
N LEU A 59 6.21 7.13 6.71
CA LEU A 59 4.76 7.08 6.56
C LEU A 59 4.20 8.50 6.33
N LYS A 60 4.62 9.46 7.17
CA LYS A 60 4.18 10.86 7.09
C LYS A 60 4.65 11.58 5.83
N SER A 61 5.79 11.20 5.25
CA SER A 61 6.36 11.83 4.05
C SER A 61 5.89 11.18 2.74
N SER A 62 5.01 10.20 2.80
CA SER A 62 4.45 9.50 1.64
C SER A 62 2.96 9.81 1.45
N ASP A 63 2.53 9.99 0.20
CA ASP A 63 1.10 10.14 -0.16
C ASP A 63 0.49 8.77 -0.47
N VAL A 64 0.15 8.04 0.60
CA VAL A 64 -0.52 6.74 0.50
C VAL A 64 -1.94 6.84 1.09
N HIS A 65 -2.93 6.53 0.26
CA HIS A 65 -4.30 6.31 0.68
C HIS A 65 -4.45 4.90 1.25
N TYR A 66 -4.30 4.75 2.56
CA TYR A 66 -4.53 3.49 3.27
C TYR A 66 -6.02 3.20 3.38
N THR A 67 -6.47 2.07 2.82
CA THR A 67 -7.89 1.68 2.76
C THR A 67 -8.07 0.18 2.93
N TYR A 68 -9.25 -0.20 3.41
CA TYR A 68 -9.73 -1.59 3.44
C TYR A 68 -10.93 -1.79 2.49
N GLN A 69 -11.29 -0.78 1.69
CA GLN A 69 -12.43 -0.80 0.79
C GLN A 69 -11.99 -1.27 -0.61
N PRO A 70 -12.40 -2.46 -1.08
CA PRO A 70 -12.01 -2.95 -2.41
C PRO A 70 -12.50 -2.06 -3.56
N SER A 71 -13.54 -1.26 -3.34
CA SER A 71 -14.03 -0.28 -4.31
C SER A 71 -12.98 0.74 -4.73
N ASP A 72 -12.03 1.07 -3.84
CA ASP A 72 -10.99 2.07 -4.11
C ASP A 72 -9.99 1.57 -5.17
N LEU A 73 -9.83 0.25 -5.30
CA LEU A 73 -8.94 -0.37 -6.29
C LEU A 73 -9.40 -0.10 -7.73
N LYS A 74 -10.69 0.22 -7.95
CA LYS A 74 -11.23 0.56 -9.28
C LYS A 74 -10.60 1.83 -9.87
N ALA A 75 -10.00 2.68 -9.05
CA ALA A 75 -9.35 3.90 -9.48
C ALA A 75 -7.90 3.69 -9.96
N ALA A 76 -7.32 2.50 -9.78
CA ALA A 76 -5.94 2.20 -10.16
C ALA A 76 -5.84 1.72 -11.61
N ASP A 77 -4.78 2.16 -12.29
CA ASP A 77 -4.41 1.65 -13.62
C ASP A 77 -3.52 0.40 -13.53
N PHE A 78 -2.83 0.23 -12.40
CA PHE A 78 -1.89 -0.87 -12.16
C PHE A 78 -1.96 -1.31 -10.69
N ILE A 79 -1.96 -2.63 -10.45
CA ILE A 79 -2.07 -3.20 -9.11
C ILE A 79 -0.87 -4.12 -8.85
N ILE A 80 -0.12 -3.82 -7.79
CA ILE A 80 0.94 -4.67 -7.25
C ILE A 80 0.32 -5.54 -6.15
N VAL A 81 0.39 -6.86 -6.29
CA VAL A 81 -0.14 -7.80 -5.31
C VAL A 81 1.00 -8.39 -4.49
N ALA A 82 1.04 -8.07 -3.20
CA ALA A 82 2.07 -8.46 -2.24
C ALA A 82 1.43 -9.16 -1.01
N VAL A 83 0.55 -10.13 -1.28
CA VAL A 83 -0.10 -10.94 -0.25
C VAL A 83 0.70 -12.24 0.02
N PRO A 84 0.58 -12.84 1.22
CA PRO A 84 1.21 -14.13 1.50
C PRO A 84 0.79 -15.20 0.49
N THR A 85 1.75 -16.01 0.06
CA THR A 85 1.53 -17.21 -0.76
C THR A 85 1.97 -18.44 0.04
N PRO A 86 1.17 -18.85 1.05
CA PRO A 86 1.54 -19.97 1.91
C PRO A 86 1.63 -21.25 1.06
N ILE A 87 2.68 -22.05 1.30
CA ILE A 87 2.93 -23.31 0.59
C ILE A 87 2.14 -24.47 1.21
N ASN A 88 1.70 -24.31 2.46
CA ASN A 88 0.86 -25.24 3.22
C ASN A 88 -0.45 -24.53 3.59
N GLU A 89 -1.50 -25.25 4.00
CA GLU A 89 -2.80 -24.65 4.36
C GLU A 89 -2.63 -23.39 5.21
N ALA A 90 -3.24 -22.30 4.72
CA ALA A 90 -3.04 -20.95 5.19
C ALA A 90 -3.20 -20.84 6.71
N LEU A 91 -2.17 -20.28 7.38
CA LEU A 91 -2.31 -19.68 8.70
C LEU A 91 -3.05 -18.35 8.57
#